data_AF-A0A9W8NBZ7-F1
#
_entry.id   AF-A0A9W8NBZ7-F1
#
_cell.length_a   1.000
_cell.length_b   1.000
_cell.length_c   1.000
_cell.angle_alpha   90.00
_cell.angle_beta   90.00
_cell.angle_gamma   90.00
#
_symmetry.space_group_name_H-M   'P 1'
#
loop_
_entity.id
_entity.type
_entity.pdbx_description
1 polymer ?
#
loop_
_entity_poly.entity_id
_entity_poly.type
_entity_poly.pdbx_seq_one_letter_code
_entity_poly.pdbx_strand_id
1 'polypeptide(L)'
;MAGAASTTPPKPEYQHFVPQFILRNFAHKYTGPQRAKKGKKKNKGDNMFRGELVVNNVNLKTDPFVIEETKVKRILGQYDMYQDTALPEAQRRQIETMLGKLESHVSIIFRKITKAFEAREPHIWITRPERNAIRKFLFILKYRGSGFHRRFDHASAEEYDADDKELLRKYMTERGFKRPIDVWFHGLKTIMELKMEVDDGVWEKELVETMYLEDAKWFFMHTEMMYMALVTPADPGAADRNRPVHGQGYGDGGMD
;
A
#
# COMPACT_ATOMS: atom_id res chain seq x y z
N MET A 1 -1.43 -42.00 24.80
CA MET A 1 -2.17 -40.71 24.89
C MET A 1 -1.26 -39.61 24.39
N ALA A 2 -1.33 -39.26 23.10
CA ALA A 2 -0.54 -38.17 22.54
C ALA A 2 -1.19 -36.83 22.94
N GLY A 3 -0.42 -35.97 23.60
CA GLY A 3 -0.89 -34.65 24.03
C GLY A 3 -1.18 -33.76 22.84
N ALA A 4 -2.36 -33.12 22.85
CA ALA A 4 -2.72 -32.12 21.86
C ALA A 4 -1.74 -30.95 21.92
N ALA A 5 -1.05 -30.69 20.82
CA ALA A 5 -0.22 -29.50 20.68
C ALA A 5 -1.11 -28.26 20.74
N SER A 6 -0.92 -27.43 21.76
CA SER A 6 -1.58 -26.13 21.85
C SER A 6 -1.00 -25.20 20.78
N THR A 7 -1.63 -25.13 19.62
CA THR A 7 -1.31 -24.14 18.60
C THR A 7 -1.77 -22.78 19.11
N THR A 8 -0.81 -21.93 19.46
CA THR A 8 -1.10 -20.53 19.81
C THR A 8 -1.64 -19.87 18.54
N PRO A 9 -2.79 -19.15 18.59
CA PRO A 9 -3.31 -18.49 17.40
C PRO A 9 -2.26 -17.50 16.85
N PRO A 10 -2.10 -17.44 15.51
CA PRO A 10 -1.11 -16.57 14.90
C PRO A 10 -1.35 -15.13 15.32
N LYS A 11 -0.28 -14.43 15.68
CA LYS A 11 -0.35 -13.03 16.11
C LYS A 11 -0.86 -12.17 14.94
N PRO A 12 -1.84 -11.28 15.16
CA PRO A 12 -2.33 -10.38 14.13
C PRO A 12 -1.20 -9.58 13.47
N GLU A 13 -1.16 -9.60 12.14
CA GLU A 13 -0.19 -8.90 11.31
C GLU A 13 -0.84 -7.66 10.72
N TYR A 14 -0.22 -6.50 10.90
CA TYR A 14 -0.70 -5.26 10.29
C TYR A 14 -0.05 -5.09 8.91
N GLN A 15 -0.85 -5.21 7.85
CA GLN A 15 -0.38 -5.05 6.48
C GLN A 15 -0.70 -3.65 5.95
N HIS A 16 0.28 -3.05 5.29
CA HIS A 16 0.18 -1.72 4.67
C HIS A 16 -0.32 -1.87 3.23
N PHE A 17 -1.48 -1.31 2.90
CA PHE A 17 -1.87 -1.21 1.49
C PHE A 17 -1.15 -0.05 0.79
N VAL A 18 -0.69 0.98 1.51
CA VAL A 18 0.32 1.95 1.01
C VAL A 18 1.67 1.71 1.70
N PRO A 19 2.74 1.33 0.95
CA PRO A 19 4.02 0.95 1.55
C PRO A 19 4.66 2.07 2.35
N GLN A 20 5.33 1.70 3.43
CA GLN A 20 6.04 2.67 4.26
C GLN A 20 7.15 3.41 3.51
N PHE A 21 7.77 2.83 2.48
CA PHE A 21 8.80 3.53 1.72
C PHE A 21 8.25 4.76 0.97
N ILE A 22 6.97 4.72 0.56
CA ILE A 22 6.27 5.88 -0.01
C ILE A 22 5.96 6.86 1.11
N LEU A 23 5.33 6.40 2.19
CA LEU A 23 4.90 7.24 3.31
C LEU A 23 6.05 8.02 3.96
N ARG A 24 7.24 7.43 4.01
CA ARG A 24 8.45 8.08 4.56
C ARG A 24 8.86 9.34 3.81
N ASN A 25 8.51 9.48 2.52
CA ASN A 25 8.79 10.71 1.77
C ASN A 25 7.88 11.88 2.19
N PHE A 26 6.78 11.60 2.89
CA PHE A 26 5.82 12.59 3.40
C PHE A 26 5.86 12.70 4.93
N ALA A 27 6.76 11.97 5.58
CA ALA A 27 6.80 11.87 7.03
C ALA A 27 7.67 12.95 7.64
N HIS A 28 7.29 13.40 8.83
CA HIS A 28 8.08 14.27 9.69
C HIS A 28 8.20 13.68 11.10
N LYS A 29 9.10 14.24 11.90
CA LYS A 29 9.27 13.85 13.30
C LYS A 29 8.18 14.50 14.14
N TYR A 30 7.47 13.71 14.94
CA TYR A 30 6.49 14.24 15.89
C TYR A 30 7.16 15.14 16.93
N THR A 31 6.72 16.40 17.03
CA THR A 31 7.27 17.43 17.93
C THR A 31 6.42 17.71 19.16
N GLY A 32 5.25 17.06 19.27
CA GLY A 32 4.28 17.29 20.34
C GLY A 32 4.81 17.02 21.76
N PRO A 33 3.97 17.27 22.77
CA PRO A 33 4.36 17.23 24.17
C PRO A 33 4.93 15.84 24.56
N GLN A 34 6.09 15.86 25.18
CA GLN A 34 6.78 14.64 25.62
C GLN A 34 6.05 14.06 26.83
N ARG A 35 5.59 12.81 26.75
CA ARG A 35 4.94 12.15 27.89
C ARG A 35 5.87 12.11 29.11
N ALA A 36 5.39 12.66 30.23
CA ALA A 36 5.95 12.36 31.54
C ALA A 36 5.67 10.88 31.87
N LYS A 37 6.72 10.12 32.19
CA LYS A 37 6.61 8.75 32.72
C LYS A 37 5.96 8.80 34.12
N LYS A 38 4.63 8.93 34.23
CA LYS A 38 3.82 8.40 35.35
C LYS A 38 2.36 8.82 35.26
N GLY A 39 1.50 7.81 35.32
CA GLY A 39 0.17 7.88 35.95
C GLY A 39 -0.83 8.87 35.39
N LYS A 40 -1.69 8.41 34.47
CA LYS A 40 -3.16 8.48 34.58
C LYS A 40 -3.80 7.95 33.29
N LYS A 41 -5.05 7.50 33.43
CA LYS A 41 -5.89 6.70 32.53
C LYS A 41 -5.57 6.81 31.03
N LYS A 42 -5.35 5.63 30.43
CA LYS A 42 -5.13 5.41 28.99
C LYS A 42 -6.38 5.83 28.19
N ASN A 43 -6.37 7.01 27.57
CA ASN A 43 -7.17 7.18 26.37
C ASN A 43 -6.49 6.39 25.25
N LYS A 44 -7.18 5.38 24.70
CA LYS A 44 -6.66 4.42 23.71
C LYS A 44 -6.16 5.05 22.39
N GLY A 45 -6.34 6.36 22.19
CA GLY A 45 -6.01 7.06 20.94
C GLY A 45 -4.62 7.70 20.88
N ASP A 46 -4.04 8.13 22.01
CA ASP A 46 -2.90 9.05 21.95
C ASP A 46 -1.61 8.38 22.47
N ASN A 47 -0.87 7.73 21.57
CA ASN A 47 0.31 6.92 21.91
C ASN A 47 1.55 7.31 21.08
N MET A 48 1.65 8.56 20.64
CA MET A 48 2.81 9.04 19.89
C MET A 48 3.93 9.52 20.82
N PHE A 49 5.17 9.13 20.50
CA PHE A 49 6.37 9.60 21.20
C PHE A 49 7.10 10.63 20.35
N ARG A 50 7.67 11.64 21.01
CA ARG A 50 8.50 12.64 20.34
C ARG A 50 9.61 11.97 19.53
N GLY A 51 9.78 12.41 18.28
CA GLY A 51 10.75 11.85 17.34
C GLY A 51 10.27 10.65 16.54
N GLU A 52 9.09 10.08 16.83
CA GLU A 52 8.49 9.07 15.94
C GLU A 52 8.13 9.68 14.58
N LEU A 53 8.24 8.89 13.52
CA LEU A 53 7.82 9.28 12.18
C LEU A 53 6.29 9.23 12.07
N VAL A 54 5.71 10.39 11.78
CA VAL A 54 4.28 10.61 11.59
C VAL A 54 4.04 11.25 10.23
N VAL A 55 2.81 11.15 9.74
CA VAL A 55 2.34 11.85 8.54
C VAL A 55 1.09 12.64 8.89
N ASN A 56 0.95 13.81 8.27
CA ASN A 56 -0.30 14.57 8.31
C ASN A 56 -1.35 13.86 7.46
N ASN A 57 -2.56 13.73 7.99
CA ASN A 57 -3.69 13.15 7.28
C ASN A 57 -4.99 13.88 7.65
N VAL A 58 -5.93 13.90 6.72
CA VAL A 58 -7.22 14.59 6.91
C VAL A 58 -8.22 13.62 7.50
N ASN A 59 -8.78 13.96 8.66
CA ASN A 59 -9.85 13.21 9.28
C ASN A 59 -11.20 13.62 8.66
N LEU A 60 -11.71 12.75 7.79
CA LEU A 60 -12.98 12.97 7.08
C LEU A 60 -14.23 12.63 7.93
N LYS A 61 -14.05 12.19 9.19
CA LYS A 61 -15.15 11.83 10.09
C LYS A 61 -15.61 12.99 10.97
N THR A 62 -14.87 14.08 11.00
CA THR A 62 -15.18 15.27 11.79
C THR A 62 -15.72 16.38 10.90
N ASP A 63 -16.57 17.23 11.46
CA ASP A 63 -17.00 18.48 10.83
C ASP A 63 -16.68 19.64 11.80
N PRO A 64 -15.76 20.57 11.46
CA PRO A 64 -14.99 20.63 10.21
C PRO A 64 -13.96 19.49 10.10
N PHE A 65 -13.48 19.24 8.88
CA PHE A 65 -12.34 18.33 8.68
C PHE A 65 -11.10 18.84 9.41
N VAL A 66 -10.41 17.94 10.11
CA VAL A 66 -9.22 18.27 10.90
C VAL A 66 -8.00 17.56 10.32
N ILE A 67 -6.86 18.23 10.30
CA ILE A 67 -5.57 17.60 10.01
C ILE A 67 -5.04 16.99 11.30
N GLU A 68 -4.78 15.69 11.29
CA GLU A 68 -4.21 14.95 12.41
C GLU A 68 -2.90 14.25 12.00
N GLU A 69 -2.07 13.94 12.99
CA GLU A 69 -0.84 13.20 12.81
C GLU A 69 -1.06 11.72 13.13
N THR A 70 -0.70 10.84 12.20
CA THR A 70 -0.73 9.38 12.43
C THR A 70 0.66 8.79 12.22
N LYS A 71 1.03 7.81 13.05
CA LYS A 71 2.29 7.07 12.87
C LYS A 71 2.34 6.43 11.48
N VAL A 72 3.47 6.57 10.78
CA VAL A 72 3.73 5.89 9.50
C VAL A 72 3.45 4.38 9.58
N LYS A 73 3.78 3.76 10.73
CA LYS A 73 3.58 2.33 10.98
C LYS A 73 2.11 1.90 11.15
N ARG A 74 1.18 2.84 11.28
CA ARG A 74 -0.23 2.59 11.67
C ARG A 74 -1.26 3.33 10.82
N ILE A 75 -0.82 3.99 9.76
CA ILE A 75 -1.72 4.59 8.76
C ILE A 75 -1.78 3.68 7.52
N LEU A 76 -2.88 3.79 6.75
CA LEU A 76 -3.05 3.16 5.44
C LEU A 76 -2.71 1.66 5.41
N GLY A 77 -3.22 0.94 6.39
CA GLY A 77 -3.11 -0.51 6.52
C GLY A 77 -4.26 -1.07 7.36
N GLN A 78 -4.35 -2.39 7.40
CA GLN A 78 -5.35 -3.13 8.16
C GLN A 78 -4.73 -4.44 8.63
N TYR A 79 -5.30 -5.02 9.69
CA TYR A 79 -4.85 -6.31 10.19
C TYR A 79 -5.37 -7.45 9.32
N ASP A 80 -4.48 -8.40 9.06
CA ASP A 80 -4.78 -9.73 8.51
C ASP A 80 -5.50 -9.73 7.15
N MET A 81 -5.33 -8.67 6.34
CA MET A 81 -5.93 -8.49 5.02
C MET A 81 -5.65 -9.62 4.02
N TYR A 82 -4.47 -10.25 4.16
CA TYR A 82 -4.01 -11.28 3.23
C TYR A 82 -3.88 -12.64 3.90
N GLN A 83 -4.44 -12.82 5.10
CA GLN A 83 -4.41 -14.11 5.77
C GLN A 83 -5.41 -15.06 5.12
N ASP A 84 -4.90 -15.94 4.25
CA ASP A 84 -5.72 -17.01 3.70
C ASP A 84 -5.83 -18.18 4.69
N THR A 85 -6.88 -18.16 5.50
CA THR A 85 -7.14 -19.20 6.52
C THR A 85 -7.42 -20.58 5.92
N ALA A 86 -7.77 -20.65 4.63
CA ALA A 86 -7.99 -21.91 3.93
C ALA A 86 -6.67 -22.62 3.55
N LEU A 87 -5.55 -21.89 3.53
CA LEU A 87 -4.23 -22.44 3.25
C LEU A 87 -3.51 -22.93 4.52
N PRO A 88 -2.59 -23.91 4.38
CA PRO A 88 -1.66 -24.29 5.43
C PRO A 88 -0.88 -23.08 5.95
N GLU A 89 -0.53 -23.08 7.24
CA GLU A 89 0.11 -21.95 7.93
C GLU A 89 1.33 -21.38 7.17
N ALA A 90 2.17 -22.25 6.61
CA ALA A 90 3.35 -21.88 5.83
C ALA A 90 3.04 -21.05 4.56
N GLN A 91 1.84 -21.17 4.01
CA GLN A 91 1.42 -20.52 2.77
C GLN A 91 0.54 -19.28 3.01
N ARG A 92 0.07 -19.07 4.24
CA ARG A 92 -0.82 -17.94 4.59
C ARG A 92 -0.23 -16.56 4.29
N ARG A 93 1.10 -16.45 4.31
CA ARG A 93 1.83 -15.19 4.05
C ARG A 93 2.36 -15.07 2.62
N GLN A 94 1.89 -15.90 1.68
CA GLN A 94 2.38 -15.89 0.30
C GLN A 94 2.14 -14.54 -0.38
N ILE A 95 0.94 -13.97 -0.26
CA ILE A 95 0.60 -12.67 -0.88
C ILE A 95 1.47 -11.56 -0.30
N GLU A 96 1.61 -11.50 1.03
CA GLU A 96 2.48 -10.52 1.70
C GLU A 96 3.94 -10.65 1.23
N THR A 97 4.43 -11.88 1.05
CA THR A 97 5.78 -12.13 0.54
C THR A 97 5.95 -11.64 -0.91
N MET A 98 4.93 -11.86 -1.76
CA MET A 98 4.94 -11.39 -3.15
C MET A 98 4.88 -9.87 -3.23
N LEU A 99 4.04 -9.24 -2.41
CA LEU A 99 3.97 -7.78 -2.27
C LEU A 99 5.31 -7.21 -1.83
N GLY A 100 5.97 -7.81 -0.83
CA GLY A 100 7.30 -7.39 -0.38
C GLY A 100 8.37 -7.44 -1.48
N LYS A 101 8.32 -8.46 -2.36
CA LYS A 101 9.22 -8.54 -3.52
C LYS A 101 8.95 -7.43 -4.53
N LEU A 102 7.68 -7.19 -4.87
CA LEU A 102 7.28 -6.13 -5.79
C LEU A 102 7.67 -4.74 -5.25
N GLU A 103 7.40 -4.49 -3.96
CA GLU A 103 7.76 -3.26 -3.26
C GLU A 103 9.27 -3.04 -3.23
N SER A 104 10.04 -4.07 -2.90
CA SER A 104 11.51 -3.99 -2.90
C SER A 104 12.03 -3.63 -4.28
N HIS A 105 11.53 -4.29 -5.34
CA HIS A 105 11.94 -4.01 -6.71
C HIS A 105 11.61 -2.57 -7.11
N VAL A 106 10.36 -2.14 -6.92
CA VAL A 106 9.92 -0.80 -7.35
C VAL A 106 10.54 0.32 -6.51
N SER A 107 10.85 0.08 -5.23
CA SER A 107 11.55 1.06 -4.39
C SER A 107 12.91 1.49 -4.96
N ILE A 108 13.60 0.59 -5.66
CA ILE A 108 14.88 0.88 -6.32
C ILE A 108 14.66 1.88 -7.46
N ILE A 109 13.61 1.69 -8.25
CA ILE A 109 13.25 2.55 -9.37
C ILE A 109 12.80 3.93 -8.85
N PHE A 110 11.98 3.97 -7.81
CA PHE A 110 11.57 5.24 -7.18
C PHE A 110 12.77 6.00 -6.60
N ARG A 111 13.71 5.32 -5.96
CA ARG A 111 14.95 5.95 -5.46
C ARG A 111 15.81 6.52 -6.59
N LYS A 112 15.84 5.86 -7.75
CA LYS A 112 16.51 6.39 -8.95
C LYS A 112 15.82 7.69 -9.41
N ILE A 113 14.49 7.71 -9.46
CA ILE A 113 13.69 8.90 -9.80
C ILE A 113 13.94 10.05 -8.82
N THR A 114 13.85 9.81 -7.51
CA THR A 114 14.02 10.86 -6.50
C THR A 114 15.43 11.40 -6.48
N LYS A 115 16.47 10.56 -6.66
CA LYS A 115 17.86 11.02 -6.74
C LYS A 115 18.13 11.90 -7.94
N ALA A 116 17.62 11.52 -9.13
CA ALA A 116 17.75 12.34 -10.33
C ALA A 116 17.07 13.71 -10.13
N PHE A 117 15.89 13.72 -9.49
CA PHE A 117 15.18 14.94 -9.13
C PHE A 117 15.98 15.82 -8.14
N GLU A 118 16.53 15.23 -7.07
CA GLU A 118 17.37 15.92 -6.08
C GLU A 118 18.65 16.51 -6.70
N ALA A 119 19.25 15.78 -7.64
CA ALA A 119 20.42 16.21 -8.40
C ALA A 119 20.09 17.24 -9.50
N ARG A 120 18.81 17.60 -9.67
CA ARG A 120 18.31 18.50 -10.71
C ARG A 120 18.70 18.06 -12.12
N GLU A 121 18.72 16.75 -12.35
CA GLU A 121 18.98 16.20 -13.67
C GLU A 121 17.83 16.60 -14.62
N PRO A 122 18.13 17.01 -15.87
CA PRO A 122 17.11 17.46 -16.81
C PRO A 122 16.23 16.31 -17.31
N HIS A 123 16.75 15.08 -17.29
CA HIS A 123 16.12 13.90 -17.88
C HIS A 123 16.35 12.67 -17.01
N ILE A 124 15.39 11.74 -17.03
CA ILE A 124 15.54 10.41 -16.45
C ILE A 124 15.19 9.35 -17.48
N TRP A 125 16.06 8.34 -17.60
CA TRP A 125 15.83 7.20 -18.46
C TRP A 125 15.18 6.07 -17.66
N ILE A 126 13.95 5.71 -18.02
CA ILE A 126 13.21 4.57 -17.46
C ILE A 126 13.06 3.53 -18.55
N THR A 127 13.55 2.31 -18.30
CA THR A 127 13.41 1.21 -19.26
C THR A 127 11.96 0.74 -19.36
N ARG A 128 11.61 0.04 -20.43
CA ARG A 128 10.27 -0.55 -20.57
C ARG A 128 9.91 -1.50 -19.39
N PRO A 129 10.80 -2.39 -18.93
CA PRO A 129 10.57 -3.18 -17.72
C PRO A 129 10.35 -2.35 -16.46
N GLU A 130 11.16 -1.30 -16.25
CA GLU A 130 10.99 -0.42 -15.09
C GLU A 130 9.63 0.30 -15.13
N ARG A 131 9.22 0.81 -16.30
CA ARG A 131 7.93 1.47 -16.50
C ARG A 131 6.76 0.51 -16.23
N ASN A 132 6.81 -0.70 -16.76
CA ASN A 132 5.77 -1.70 -16.57
C ASN A 132 5.70 -2.15 -15.10
N ALA A 133 6.84 -2.30 -14.41
CA ALA A 133 6.89 -2.55 -12.98
C ALA A 133 6.24 -1.43 -12.16
N ILE A 134 6.49 -0.15 -12.49
CA ILE A 134 5.83 0.99 -11.85
C ILE A 134 4.31 0.94 -12.08
N ARG A 135 3.86 0.78 -13.33
CA ARG A 135 2.42 0.71 -13.66
C ARG A 135 1.71 -0.42 -12.92
N LYS A 136 2.29 -1.62 -12.94
CA LYS A 136 1.79 -2.77 -12.18
C LYS A 136 1.67 -2.45 -10.70
N PHE A 137 2.73 -1.88 -10.11
CA PHE A 137 2.74 -1.52 -8.70
C PHE A 137 1.69 -0.46 -8.36
N LEU A 138 1.54 0.59 -9.17
CA LEU A 138 0.52 1.61 -8.96
C LEU A 138 -0.90 1.05 -9.04
N PHE A 139 -1.16 0.09 -9.93
CA PHE A 139 -2.43 -0.63 -9.96
C PHE A 139 -2.64 -1.43 -8.67
N ILE A 140 -1.63 -2.22 -8.27
CA ILE A 140 -1.69 -3.05 -7.06
C ILE A 140 -1.96 -2.21 -5.81
N LEU A 141 -1.42 -0.99 -5.70
CA LEU A 141 -1.74 -0.07 -4.59
C LEU A 141 -3.24 0.24 -4.50
N LYS A 142 -3.91 0.41 -5.64
CA LYS A 142 -5.36 0.66 -5.70
C LYS A 142 -6.15 -0.63 -5.42
N TYR A 143 -5.78 -1.71 -6.11
CA TYR A 143 -6.48 -2.99 -6.06
C TYR A 143 -6.36 -3.70 -4.71
N ARG A 144 -5.25 -3.51 -3.98
CA ARG A 144 -5.05 -4.09 -2.64
C ARG A 144 -5.61 -3.23 -1.50
N GLY A 145 -6.24 -2.09 -1.83
CA GLY A 145 -6.77 -1.14 -0.85
C GLY A 145 -7.92 -1.73 -0.03
N SER A 146 -8.19 -1.11 1.13
CA SER A 146 -9.24 -1.57 2.06
C SER A 146 -10.65 -1.59 1.45
N GLY A 147 -10.92 -0.76 0.44
CA GLY A 147 -12.18 -0.80 -0.30
C GLY A 147 -12.40 -2.12 -1.03
N PHE A 148 -11.37 -2.64 -1.71
CA PHE A 148 -11.43 -3.93 -2.40
C PHE A 148 -11.46 -5.09 -1.41
N HIS A 149 -10.69 -5.02 -0.32
CA HIS A 149 -10.82 -6.01 0.75
C HIS A 149 -12.27 -6.10 1.24
N ARG A 150 -12.90 -4.97 1.61
CA ARG A 150 -14.32 -4.98 2.05
C ARG A 150 -15.29 -5.51 1.00
N ARG A 151 -15.02 -5.25 -0.29
CA ARG A 151 -15.86 -5.74 -1.39
C ARG A 151 -15.82 -7.26 -1.51
N PHE A 152 -14.68 -7.90 -1.25
CA PHE A 152 -14.50 -9.34 -1.46
C PHE A 152 -14.52 -10.16 -0.16
N ASP A 153 -14.38 -9.55 1.01
CA ASP A 153 -14.34 -10.22 2.32
C ASP A 153 -15.73 -10.68 2.80
N HIS A 154 -16.27 -11.68 2.10
CA HIS A 154 -17.56 -12.31 2.37
C HIS A 154 -17.38 -13.83 2.55
N ALA A 155 -18.21 -14.45 3.39
CA ALA A 155 -18.08 -15.88 3.69
C ALA A 155 -18.51 -16.78 2.51
N SER A 156 -19.40 -16.29 1.65
CA SER A 156 -19.87 -17.01 0.46
C SER A 156 -20.19 -16.08 -0.71
N ALA A 157 -20.44 -16.66 -1.88
CA ALA A 157 -20.84 -15.92 -3.08
C ALA A 157 -22.21 -15.23 -2.92
N GLU A 158 -23.10 -15.77 -2.09
CA GLU A 158 -24.44 -15.23 -1.84
C GLU A 158 -24.39 -13.94 -1.01
N GLU A 159 -23.43 -13.83 -0.10
CA GLU A 159 -23.23 -12.66 0.76
C GLU A 159 -22.53 -11.49 0.04
N TYR A 160 -21.93 -11.74 -1.13
CA TYR A 160 -21.32 -10.70 -1.95
C TYR A 160 -22.39 -9.69 -2.42
N ASP A 161 -22.13 -8.40 -2.17
CA ASP A 161 -23.07 -7.31 -2.43
C ASP A 161 -22.39 -6.17 -3.20
N ALA A 162 -22.27 -6.36 -4.51
CA ALA A 162 -21.85 -5.34 -5.46
C ALA A 162 -22.61 -5.49 -6.78
N ASP A 163 -22.50 -4.49 -7.65
CA ASP A 163 -23.19 -4.39 -8.94
C ASP A 163 -22.85 -5.53 -9.92
N ASP A 164 -21.68 -6.15 -9.78
CA ASP A 164 -21.21 -7.26 -10.61
C ASP A 164 -21.49 -8.66 -10.01
N LYS A 165 -22.35 -8.77 -8.99
CA LYS A 165 -22.64 -10.01 -8.25
C LYS A 165 -22.86 -11.23 -9.14
N GLU A 166 -23.73 -11.12 -10.15
CA GLU A 166 -24.04 -12.25 -11.04
C GLU A 166 -22.84 -12.67 -11.90
N LEU A 167 -22.03 -11.70 -12.35
CA LEU A 167 -20.81 -11.95 -13.11
C LEU A 167 -19.75 -12.64 -12.25
N LEU A 168 -19.55 -12.15 -11.03
CA LEU A 168 -18.61 -12.75 -10.09
C LEU A 168 -19.04 -14.17 -9.72
N ARG A 169 -20.33 -14.38 -9.41
CA ARG A 169 -20.86 -15.71 -9.08
C ARG A 169 -20.69 -16.71 -10.22
N LYS A 170 -20.93 -16.29 -11.47
CA LYS A 170 -20.67 -17.12 -12.65
C LYS A 170 -19.19 -17.51 -12.72
N TYR A 171 -18.28 -16.55 -12.63
CA TYR A 171 -16.83 -16.79 -12.64
C TYR A 171 -16.40 -17.74 -11.50
N MET A 172 -16.90 -17.51 -10.28
CA MET A 172 -16.62 -18.37 -9.13
C MET A 172 -17.09 -19.81 -9.36
N THR A 173 -18.27 -19.99 -9.95
CA THR A 173 -18.83 -21.32 -10.25
C THR A 173 -17.98 -22.05 -11.29
N GLU A 174 -17.61 -21.36 -12.38
CA GLU A 174 -16.79 -21.92 -13.47
C GLU A 174 -15.37 -22.29 -13.01
N ARG A 175 -14.81 -21.55 -12.05
CA ARG A 175 -13.44 -21.75 -11.52
C ARG A 175 -13.38 -22.51 -10.21
N GLY A 176 -14.52 -22.86 -9.63
CA GLY A 176 -14.61 -23.61 -8.37
C GLY A 176 -14.29 -22.79 -7.10
N PHE A 177 -14.27 -21.46 -7.17
CA PHE A 177 -14.09 -20.61 -5.98
C PHE A 177 -15.31 -20.67 -5.05
N LYS A 178 -15.05 -20.63 -3.74
CA LYS A 178 -16.10 -20.68 -2.70
C LYS A 178 -16.35 -19.34 -2.04
N ARG A 179 -15.28 -18.58 -1.79
CA ARG A 179 -15.36 -17.25 -1.18
C ARG A 179 -14.95 -16.19 -2.19
N PRO A 180 -15.62 -15.03 -2.25
CA PRO A 180 -15.21 -13.93 -3.12
C PRO A 180 -13.78 -13.45 -2.85
N ILE A 181 -13.31 -13.51 -1.59
CA ILE A 181 -11.94 -13.14 -1.23
C ILE A 181 -10.87 -13.99 -1.93
N ASP A 182 -11.20 -15.25 -2.26
CA ASP A 182 -10.30 -16.14 -2.99
C ASP A 182 -10.10 -15.67 -4.44
N VAL A 183 -11.11 -15.04 -5.04
CA VAL A 183 -11.01 -14.41 -6.38
C VAL A 183 -10.07 -13.21 -6.33
N TRP A 184 -10.18 -12.38 -5.30
CA TRP A 184 -9.31 -11.22 -5.12
C TRP A 184 -7.86 -11.63 -4.83
N PHE A 185 -7.65 -12.63 -3.98
CA PHE A 185 -6.33 -13.23 -3.73
C PHE A 185 -5.72 -13.82 -4.99
N HIS A 186 -6.52 -14.54 -5.79
CA HIS A 186 -6.09 -15.04 -7.08
C HIS A 186 -5.67 -13.89 -8.01
N GLY A 187 -6.50 -12.85 -8.15
CA GLY A 187 -6.19 -11.68 -8.97
C GLY A 187 -4.91 -10.95 -8.56
N LEU A 188 -4.68 -10.77 -7.25
CA LEU A 188 -3.43 -10.20 -6.72
C LEU A 188 -2.21 -11.03 -7.16
N LYS A 189 -2.28 -12.36 -7.02
CA LYS A 189 -1.18 -13.26 -7.43
C LYS A 189 -0.96 -13.20 -8.94
N THR A 190 -2.02 -13.32 -9.74
CA THR A 190 -1.96 -13.27 -11.21
C THR A 190 -1.26 -11.99 -11.69
N ILE A 191 -1.68 -10.82 -11.21
CA ILE A 191 -1.07 -9.55 -11.64
C ILE A 191 0.40 -9.46 -11.21
N MET A 192 0.75 -9.89 -10.00
CA MET A 192 2.13 -9.85 -9.52
C MET A 192 3.05 -10.74 -10.35
N GLU A 193 2.59 -11.92 -10.76
CA GLU A 193 3.35 -12.91 -11.54
C GLU A 193 3.38 -12.63 -13.05
N LEU A 194 2.40 -11.89 -13.56
CA LEU A 194 2.25 -11.56 -14.98
C LEU A 194 3.53 -10.98 -15.60
N LYS A 195 4.01 -11.56 -16.69
CA LYS A 195 5.21 -11.09 -17.38
C LYS A 195 4.84 -10.19 -18.56
N MET A 196 4.86 -8.88 -18.33
CA MET A 196 4.51 -7.88 -19.36
C MET A 196 5.63 -7.62 -20.40
N GLU A 197 6.81 -8.25 -20.25
CA GLU A 197 8.00 -7.96 -21.07
C GLU A 197 8.23 -8.93 -22.24
N VAL A 198 7.47 -10.04 -22.30
CA VAL A 198 7.83 -11.16 -23.19
C VAL A 198 7.37 -10.90 -24.63
N ASP A 199 6.11 -10.52 -24.83
CA ASP A 199 5.55 -10.23 -26.16
C ASP A 199 4.40 -9.22 -26.07
N ASP A 200 4.33 -8.30 -27.04
CA ASP A 200 3.29 -7.27 -27.12
C ASP A 200 1.90 -7.90 -27.31
N GLY A 201 1.00 -7.68 -26.34
CA GLY A 201 -0.39 -8.14 -26.38
C GLY A 201 -0.64 -9.60 -25.97
N VAL A 202 0.40 -10.43 -25.78
CA VAL A 202 0.22 -11.82 -25.30
C VAL A 202 -0.21 -11.84 -23.84
N TRP A 203 0.41 -10.99 -23.02
CA TRP A 203 0.09 -10.89 -21.59
C TRP A 203 -1.35 -10.46 -21.34
N GLU A 204 -1.97 -9.70 -22.26
CA GLU A 204 -3.36 -9.24 -22.14
C GLU A 204 -4.33 -10.41 -22.26
N LYS A 205 -4.10 -11.29 -23.23
CA LYS A 205 -4.89 -12.52 -23.42
C LYS A 205 -4.73 -13.45 -22.22
N GLU A 206 -3.49 -13.67 -21.78
CA GLU A 206 -3.19 -14.46 -20.59
C GLU A 206 -3.95 -13.91 -19.37
N LEU A 207 -3.97 -12.59 -19.19
CA LEU A 207 -4.64 -11.96 -18.06
C LEU A 207 -6.15 -12.19 -18.08
N VAL A 208 -6.79 -11.94 -19.24
CA VAL A 208 -8.23 -12.12 -19.43
C VAL A 208 -8.65 -13.60 -19.27
N GLU A 209 -7.80 -14.53 -19.68
CA GLU A 209 -8.05 -15.97 -19.54
C GLU A 209 -7.77 -16.49 -18.13
N THR A 210 -6.99 -15.77 -17.31
CA THR A 210 -6.56 -16.28 -16.00
C THR A 210 -7.41 -15.71 -14.86
N MET A 211 -7.60 -14.39 -14.79
CA MET A 211 -8.27 -13.74 -13.66
C MET A 211 -9.71 -13.29 -13.98
N TYR A 212 -10.39 -12.73 -12.99
CA TYR A 212 -11.74 -12.19 -13.17
C TYR A 212 -11.76 -11.06 -14.21
N LEU A 213 -12.68 -11.14 -15.18
CA LEU A 213 -12.66 -10.31 -16.38
C LEU A 213 -12.72 -8.80 -16.10
N GLU A 214 -13.57 -8.36 -15.17
CA GLU A 214 -13.72 -6.93 -14.88
C GLU A 214 -12.46 -6.36 -14.22
N ASP A 215 -11.80 -7.14 -13.37
CA ASP A 215 -10.50 -6.76 -12.79
C ASP A 215 -9.39 -6.76 -13.85
N ALA A 216 -9.38 -7.73 -14.78
CA ALA A 216 -8.43 -7.78 -15.91
C ALA A 216 -8.58 -6.55 -16.82
N LYS A 217 -9.81 -6.18 -17.18
CA LYS A 217 -10.11 -4.97 -17.96
C LYS A 217 -9.63 -3.73 -17.24
N TRP A 218 -9.82 -3.65 -15.91
CA TRP A 218 -9.36 -2.50 -15.15
C TRP A 218 -7.83 -2.38 -15.12
N PHE A 219 -7.13 -3.51 -14.96
CA PHE A 219 -5.67 -3.54 -15.07
C PHE A 219 -5.20 -3.05 -16.44
N PHE A 220 -5.79 -3.56 -17.53
CA PHE A 220 -5.48 -3.14 -18.89
C PHE A 220 -5.71 -1.64 -19.11
N MET A 221 -6.87 -1.12 -18.69
CA MET A 221 -7.16 0.33 -18.72
C MET A 221 -6.09 1.13 -17.98
N HIS A 222 -5.65 0.66 -16.80
CA HIS A 222 -4.63 1.33 -16.01
C HIS A 222 -3.26 1.35 -16.69
N THR A 223 -2.84 0.23 -17.31
CA THR A 223 -1.49 0.10 -17.86
C THR A 223 -1.36 0.69 -19.26
N GLU A 224 -2.39 0.58 -20.10
CA GLU A 224 -2.30 0.94 -21.52
C GLU A 224 -3.06 2.21 -21.89
N MET A 225 -4.12 2.58 -21.17
CA MET A 225 -4.93 3.76 -21.51
C MET A 225 -4.61 5.01 -20.68
N MET A 226 -3.59 4.95 -19.82
CA MET A 226 -3.18 6.08 -18.97
C MET A 226 -1.71 6.45 -19.18
N TYR A 227 -1.44 7.76 -19.19
CA TYR A 227 -0.09 8.29 -19.18
C TYR A 227 0.48 8.33 -17.76
N MET A 228 1.75 7.95 -17.61
CA MET A 228 2.50 8.16 -16.39
C MET A 228 3.26 9.48 -16.51
N ALA A 229 3.05 10.38 -15.55
CA ALA A 229 3.73 11.67 -15.49
C ALA A 229 4.44 11.82 -14.15
N LEU A 230 5.63 12.40 -14.19
CA LEU A 230 6.33 12.90 -13.00
C LEU A 230 6.00 14.39 -12.88
N VAL A 231 5.41 14.78 -11.75
CA VAL A 231 4.97 16.16 -11.52
C VAL A 231 5.76 16.78 -10.37
N THR A 232 6.16 18.04 -10.56
CA THR A 232 6.76 18.85 -9.49
C THR A 232 5.75 19.90 -9.06
N PRO A 233 5.47 20.06 -7.76
CA PRO A 233 4.61 21.14 -7.29
C PRO A 233 5.15 22.51 -7.72
N ALA A 234 4.27 23.40 -8.19
CA ALA A 234 4.66 24.75 -8.63
C ALA A 234 5.17 25.64 -7.49
N ASP A 235 4.80 25.34 -6.25
CA ASP A 235 5.32 26.00 -5.04
C ASP A 235 6.26 25.05 -4.28
N PRO A 236 7.60 25.25 -4.37
CA PRO A 236 8.58 24.48 -3.61
C PRO A 236 8.39 24.61 -2.09
N GLY A 237 7.86 25.76 -1.63
CA GLY A 237 7.63 26.08 -0.22
C GLY A 237 6.44 25.36 0.41
N ALA A 238 5.60 24.67 -0.38
CA ALA A 238 4.55 23.80 0.15
C ALA A 238 5.11 22.45 0.65
N ALA A 239 6.18 21.94 0.02
CA ALA A 239 6.86 20.71 0.42
C ALA A 239 7.89 20.94 1.55
N ASP A 240 8.51 22.13 1.59
CA ASP A 240 9.59 22.45 2.53
C ASP A 240 9.11 22.77 3.95
N ARG A 241 7.82 23.09 4.15
CA ARG A 241 7.22 23.29 5.49
C ARG A 241 7.29 22.06 6.40
N ASN A 242 7.54 20.87 5.84
CA ASN A 242 7.68 19.62 6.59
C ASN A 242 9.14 19.18 6.78
N ARG A 243 10.14 19.90 6.24
CA ARG A 243 11.56 19.61 6.55
C ARG A 243 11.92 20.23 7.89
N PRO A 244 12.58 19.49 8.80
CA PRO A 244 13.16 20.10 9.98
C PRO A 244 14.25 21.07 9.53
N VAL A 245 14.06 22.36 9.82
CA VAL A 245 15.10 23.38 9.71
C VAL A 245 16.23 22.95 10.64
N HIS A 246 17.35 22.49 10.08
CA HIS A 246 18.57 22.35 10.86
C HIS A 246 18.96 23.75 11.30
N GLY A 247 18.97 23.97 12.62
CA GLY A 247 19.19 25.27 13.23
C GLY A 247 20.44 25.94 12.68
N GLN A 248 20.25 27.11 12.08
CA GLN A 248 21.30 28.12 12.03
C GLN A 248 21.55 28.54 13.47
N GLY A 249 22.74 28.18 13.97
CA GLY A 249 23.25 28.70 15.22
C GLY A 249 23.26 30.22 15.16
N TYR A 250 22.62 30.84 16.14
CA TYR A 250 22.91 32.23 16.48
C TYR A 250 24.36 32.27 16.94
N GLY A 251 25.24 32.74 16.06
CA GLY A 251 26.54 33.26 16.43
C GLY A 251 26.33 34.56 17.17
N ASP A 252 26.36 34.46 18.49
CA ASP A 252 26.65 35.57 19.40
C ASP A 252 28.07 36.07 19.09
N GLY A 253 28.22 37.39 19.03
CA GLY A 253 29.45 38.05 18.57
C GLY A 253 29.36 39.55 18.75
N GLY A 254 29.19 39.98 20.00
CA GLY A 254 29.55 41.33 20.43
C GLY A 254 31.07 41.48 20.64
N MET A 255 31.47 42.76 20.76
CA MET A 255 32.83 43.34 20.85
C MET A 255 33.49 43.56 19.47
N ASP A 256 33.84 44.77 19.02
CA ASP A 256 34.05 46.08 19.67
C ASP A 256 33.47 47.25 18.84
#